data_AF-A0A5M3WAD0-F1
#
_entry.id   AF-A0A5M3WAD0-F1
#
_cell.length_a   1.000
_cell.length_b   1.000
_cell.length_c   1.000
_cell.angle_alpha   90.00
_cell.angle_beta   90.00
_cell.angle_gamma   90.00
#
_symmetry.space_group_name_H-M   'P 1'
#
loop_
_entity.id
_entity.type
_entity.pdbx_description
1 polymer ?
#
loop_
_entity_poly.entity_id
_entity_poly.type
_entity_poly.pdbx_seq_one_letter_code
_entity_poly.pdbx_strand_id
1 'polypeptide(L)'
;MHLTGLGDGEGVALTALNGRVDLSGLVLCGIIVAGLGVLNDVTITQSSAVWELHELSPNRSARELFTSAMRIGRDHIASTVYTIAFAYVGATLPILLLVDTYGRPLLDVIGTEGVAEEVVRTLVGSIGLVLAIPLTTAVAVAVVKSAAARERAEPSPSTDPA
;
A
#
# COMPACT_ATOMS: atom_id res chain seq x y z
N MET A 1 4.78 11.31 21.30
CA MET A 1 4.23 12.11 20.18
C MET A 1 2.79 11.64 19.99
N HIS A 2 1.81 12.45 20.38
CA HIS A 2 0.39 12.10 20.28
C HIS A 2 -0.16 12.70 18.98
N LEU A 3 -0.83 11.88 18.16
CA LEU A 3 -1.52 12.32 16.95
C LEU A 3 -2.85 12.95 17.37
N THR A 4 -2.84 14.26 17.61
CA THR A 4 -3.99 14.98 18.18
C THR A 4 -5.07 15.32 17.15
N GLY A 5 -4.75 15.26 15.85
CA GLY A 5 -5.65 15.65 14.76
C GLY A 5 -5.94 17.16 14.72
N LEU A 6 -5.18 17.97 15.48
CA LEU A 6 -5.31 19.43 15.55
C LEU A 6 -4.41 20.17 14.56
N GLY A 7 -3.59 19.46 13.78
CA GLY A 7 -2.67 20.05 12.80
C GLY A 7 -3.35 20.68 11.58
N ASP A 8 -4.66 20.47 11.39
CA ASP A 8 -5.44 20.92 10.25
C ASP A 8 -6.59 21.85 10.67
N GLY A 9 -6.93 22.85 9.83
CA GLY A 9 -7.96 23.85 10.13
C GLY A 9 -9.35 23.25 10.31
N GLU A 10 -9.59 22.10 9.68
CA GLU A 10 -10.84 21.33 9.77
C GLU A 10 -11.00 20.63 11.13
N GLY A 11 -9.90 20.18 11.76
CA GLY A 11 -9.92 19.57 13.10
C GLY A 11 -10.33 20.58 14.18
N VAL A 12 -9.91 21.84 14.02
CA VAL A 12 -10.33 22.95 14.88
C VAL A 12 -11.82 23.24 14.68
N ALA A 13 -12.32 23.24 13.44
CA ALA A 13 -13.73 23.43 13.13
C ALA A 13 -14.62 22.29 13.66
N LEU A 14 -14.18 21.04 13.54
CA LEU A 14 -14.89 19.86 14.07
C LEU A 14 -14.97 19.86 15.60
N THR A 15 -13.92 20.32 16.28
CA THR A 15 -13.93 20.51 17.74
C THR A 15 -14.93 21.62 18.11
N ALA A 16 -15.00 22.69 17.33
CA ALA A 16 -15.94 23.79 17.53
C ALA A 16 -17.42 23.39 17.28
N LEU A 17 -17.68 22.36 16.47
CA LEU A 17 -19.03 21.85 16.14
C LEU A 17 -19.59 20.83 17.15
N ASN A 18 -19.26 20.98 18.44
CA ASN A 18 -19.72 20.22 19.63
C ASN A 18 -18.77 19.14 20.20
N GLY A 19 -17.51 19.04 19.76
CA GLY A 19 -16.49 18.21 20.44
C GLY A 19 -16.83 16.72 20.64
N ARG A 20 -17.82 16.20 19.89
CA ARG A 20 -18.30 14.81 20.00
C ARG A 20 -17.48 13.82 19.18
N VAL A 21 -16.56 14.31 18.35
CA VAL A 21 -15.72 13.50 17.47
C VAL A 21 -14.34 13.40 18.08
N ASP A 22 -13.91 12.17 18.36
CA ASP A 22 -12.53 11.88 18.74
C ASP A 22 -11.63 12.04 17.52
N LEU A 23 -10.90 13.16 17.45
CA LEU A 23 -10.01 13.49 16.34
C LEU A 23 -8.88 12.47 16.18
N SER A 24 -8.33 11.95 17.30
CA SER A 24 -7.33 10.89 17.25
C SER A 24 -7.91 9.61 16.65
N GLY A 25 -9.14 9.26 17.04
CA GLY A 25 -9.90 8.14 16.46
C GLY A 25 -10.19 8.34 14.96
N LEU A 26 -10.51 9.57 14.53
CA LEU A 26 -10.74 9.91 13.13
C LEU A 26 -9.46 9.77 12.29
N VAL A 27 -8.34 10.29 12.79
CA VAL A 27 -7.02 10.13 12.16
C VAL A 27 -6.66 8.66 12.03
N LEU A 28 -6.84 7.87 13.09
CA LEU A 28 -6.59 6.42 13.06
C LEU A 28 -7.48 5.71 12.05
N CYS A 29 -8.77 6.04 11.99
CA CYS A 29 -9.71 5.50 11.02
C CYS A 29 -9.26 5.81 9.58
N GLY A 30 -8.86 7.07 9.31
CA GLY A 30 -8.30 7.47 8.03
C GLY A 30 -7.06 6.67 7.64
N ILE A 31 -6.13 6.43 8.57
CA ILE A 31 -4.94 5.59 8.36
C ILE A 31 -5.33 4.15 8.00
N ILE A 32 -6.28 3.56 8.73
CA ILE A 32 -6.75 2.19 8.48
C ILE A 32 -7.40 2.09 7.10
N VAL A 33 -8.32 3.01 6.76
CA VAL A 33 -9.02 3.00 5.47
C VAL A 33 -8.05 3.17 4.31
N ALA A 34 -7.13 4.14 4.40
CA ALA A 34 -6.10 4.35 3.38
C ALA A 34 -5.19 3.12 3.24
N GLY A 35 -4.76 2.53 4.36
CA GLY A 35 -3.94 1.32 4.39
C GLY A 35 -4.64 0.13 3.75
N LEU A 36 -5.92 -0.11 4.06
CA LEU A 36 -6.70 -1.18 3.47
C LEU A 36 -6.85 -1.03 1.95
N GLY A 37 -7.10 0.19 1.45
CA GLY A 37 -7.21 0.45 0.02
C GLY A 37 -5.92 0.11 -0.74
N VAL A 38 -4.78 0.59 -0.24
CA VAL A 38 -3.46 0.34 -0.83
C VAL A 38 -3.08 -1.15 -0.75
N LEU A 39 -3.35 -1.81 0.39
CA LEU A 39 -3.09 -3.25 0.55
C LEU A 39 -3.96 -4.08 -0.40
N ASN A 40 -5.24 -3.75 -0.56
CA ASN A 40 -6.14 -4.44 -1.48
C ASN A 40 -5.65 -4.34 -2.93
N ASP A 41 -5.28 -3.13 -3.39
CA ASP A 41 -4.78 -2.92 -4.75
C ASP A 41 -3.52 -3.76 -5.04
N VAL A 42 -2.55 -3.72 -4.13
CA VAL A 42 -1.29 -4.46 -4.30
C VAL A 42 -1.49 -5.96 -4.18
N THR A 43 -2.31 -6.43 -3.23
CA THR A 43 -2.54 -7.87 -3.05
C THR A 43 -3.23 -8.49 -4.28
N ILE A 44 -4.23 -7.82 -4.85
CA ILE A 44 -4.91 -8.27 -6.07
C ILE A 44 -3.93 -8.31 -7.24
N THR A 45 -3.25 -7.20 -7.50
CA THR A 45 -2.32 -7.09 -8.64
C THR A 45 -1.18 -8.10 -8.54
N GLN A 46 -0.61 -8.30 -7.34
CA GLN A 46 0.46 -9.28 -7.15
C GLN A 46 -0.01 -10.72 -7.29
N SER A 47 -1.20 -11.04 -6.79
CA SER A 47 -1.76 -12.40 -6.92
C SER A 47 -2.02 -12.75 -8.38
N SER A 48 -2.60 -11.81 -9.14
CA SER A 48 -2.83 -11.98 -10.58
C SER A 48 -1.52 -12.19 -11.34
N ALA A 49 -0.48 -11.40 -11.04
CA ALA A 49 0.83 -11.56 -11.68
C ALA A 49 1.46 -12.95 -11.41
N VAL A 50 1.30 -13.48 -10.19
CA VAL A 50 1.77 -14.84 -9.86
C VAL A 50 1.02 -15.89 -10.66
N TRP A 51 -0.31 -15.74 -10.78
CA TRP A 51 -1.15 -16.68 -11.53
C TRP A 51 -0.79 -16.69 -13.01
N GLU A 52 -0.67 -15.51 -13.62
CA GLU A 52 -0.29 -15.36 -15.03
C GLU A 52 1.10 -15.93 -15.32
N LEU A 53 2.09 -15.65 -14.45
CA LEU A 53 3.43 -16.23 -14.56
C LEU A 53 3.43 -17.76 -14.41
N HIS A 54 2.50 -18.32 -13.65
CA HIS A 54 2.36 -19.76 -13.52
C HIS A 54 1.70 -20.38 -14.75
N GLU A 55 0.61 -19.81 -15.25
CA GLU A 55 -0.10 -20.31 -16.44
C GLU A 55 0.82 -20.33 -17.67
N LEU A 56 1.67 -19.31 -17.83
CA LEU A 56 2.66 -19.24 -18.91
C LEU A 56 3.77 -20.30 -18.79
N SER A 57 4.07 -20.79 -17.59
CA SER A 57 5.13 -21.78 -17.37
C SER A 57 4.84 -22.63 -16.13
N PRO A 58 3.89 -23.59 -16.21
CA PRO A 58 3.39 -24.32 -15.03
C PRO A 58 4.48 -25.12 -14.31
N ASN A 59 5.49 -25.54 -15.08
CA ASN A 59 6.61 -26.36 -14.62
C ASN A 59 7.71 -25.59 -13.86
N ARG A 60 7.68 -24.23 -13.83
CA ARG A 60 8.66 -23.45 -13.05
C ARG A 60 8.65 -23.84 -11.59
N SER A 61 9.80 -23.86 -10.93
CA SER A 61 9.85 -24.07 -9.48
C SER A 61 9.16 -22.92 -8.71
N ALA A 62 8.74 -23.19 -7.47
CA ALA A 62 8.15 -22.15 -6.61
C ALA A 62 9.09 -20.94 -6.41
N ARG A 63 10.41 -21.19 -6.34
CA ARG A 63 11.44 -20.16 -6.18
C ARG A 63 11.57 -19.27 -7.42
N GLU A 64 11.54 -19.85 -8.62
CA GLU A 64 11.59 -19.10 -9.88
C GLU A 64 10.34 -18.26 -10.07
N LEU A 65 9.17 -18.80 -9.71
CA LEU A 65 7.90 -18.09 -9.76
C LEU A 65 7.90 -16.91 -8.78
N PHE A 66 8.30 -17.14 -7.53
CA PHE A 66 8.43 -16.11 -6.50
C PHE A 66 9.40 -14.99 -6.94
N THR A 67 10.60 -15.34 -7.40
CA THR A 67 11.61 -14.35 -7.80
C THR A 67 11.15 -13.53 -9.00
N SER A 68 10.47 -14.16 -9.96
CA SER A 68 9.94 -13.47 -11.15
C SER A 68 8.81 -12.51 -10.78
N ALA A 69 7.87 -12.96 -9.94
CA ALA A 69 6.79 -12.12 -9.43
C ALA A 69 7.30 -10.96 -8.57
N MET A 70 8.32 -11.19 -7.73
CA MET A 70 8.96 -10.14 -6.94
C MET A 70 9.59 -9.03 -7.79
N ARG A 71 10.06 -9.36 -9.02
CA ARG A 71 10.56 -8.34 -9.94
C ARG A 71 9.44 -7.41 -10.39
N ILE A 72 8.29 -7.98 -10.76
CA ILE A 72 7.08 -7.21 -11.12
C ILE A 72 6.61 -6.36 -9.93
N GLY A 73 6.53 -6.96 -8.74
CA GLY A 73 6.12 -6.23 -7.54
C GLY A 73 7.03 -5.06 -7.20
N ARG A 74 8.35 -5.21 -7.36
CA ARG A 74 9.29 -4.10 -7.14
C ARG A 74 9.07 -2.95 -8.11
N ASP A 75 8.87 -3.25 -9.40
CA ASP A 75 8.63 -2.25 -10.42
C ASP A 75 7.31 -1.49 -10.15
N HIS A 76 6.28 -2.21 -9.68
CA HIS A 76 5.01 -1.61 -9.27
C HIS A 76 5.17 -0.68 -8.06
N ILE A 77 5.81 -1.12 -6.97
CA ILE A 77 6.05 -0.27 -5.77
C ILE A 77 6.78 1.01 -6.14
N ALA A 78 7.84 0.91 -6.96
CA ALA A 78 8.61 2.08 -7.34
C ALA A 78 7.70 3.15 -7.98
N SER A 79 6.82 2.73 -8.88
CA SER A 79 5.83 3.61 -9.52
C SER A 79 4.81 4.17 -8.52
N THR A 80 4.26 3.32 -7.63
CA THR A 80 3.29 3.76 -6.60
C THR A 80 3.90 4.78 -5.65
N VAL A 81 5.12 4.55 -5.17
CA VAL A 81 5.84 5.47 -4.26
C VAL A 81 6.06 6.82 -4.94
N TYR A 82 6.49 6.85 -6.20
CA TYR A 82 6.62 8.11 -6.95
C TYR A 82 5.29 8.84 -7.11
N THR A 83 4.21 8.10 -7.36
CA THR A 83 2.87 8.68 -7.48
C THR A 83 2.41 9.33 -6.18
N ILE A 84 2.60 8.65 -5.03
CA ILE A 84 2.27 9.19 -3.71
C ILE A 84 3.14 10.42 -3.39
N ALA A 85 4.44 10.35 -3.66
CA ALA A 85 5.36 11.47 -3.44
C ALA A 85 4.94 12.70 -4.26
N PHE A 86 4.61 12.54 -5.55
CA PHE A 86 4.15 13.64 -6.38
C PHE A 86 2.79 14.18 -5.96
N ALA A 87 1.85 13.30 -5.57
CA ALA A 87 0.56 13.73 -5.04
C ALA A 87 0.73 14.59 -3.78
N TYR A 88 1.63 14.20 -2.87
CA TYR A 88 1.92 14.96 -1.66
C TYR A 88 2.59 16.29 -1.95
N VAL A 89 3.62 16.31 -2.80
CA VAL A 89 4.26 17.56 -3.23
C VAL A 89 3.22 18.49 -3.86
N GLY A 90 2.38 17.96 -4.76
CA GLY A 90 1.29 18.70 -5.39
C GLY A 90 0.29 19.28 -4.39
N ALA A 91 -0.14 18.50 -3.41
CA ALA A 91 -1.03 18.96 -2.33
C ALA A 91 -0.38 20.01 -1.43
N THR A 92 0.94 19.95 -1.25
CA THR A 92 1.71 20.86 -0.38
C THR A 92 2.18 22.12 -1.11
N LEU A 93 1.98 22.25 -2.43
CA LEU A 93 2.41 23.42 -3.21
C LEU A 93 1.97 24.77 -2.60
N PRO A 94 0.72 24.96 -2.12
CA PRO A 94 0.33 26.23 -1.50
C PRO A 94 1.15 26.57 -0.25
N ILE A 95 1.48 25.57 0.56
CA ILE A 95 2.33 25.74 1.75
C ILE A 95 3.75 26.10 1.32
N LEU A 96 4.31 25.42 0.31
CA LEU A 96 5.63 25.73 -0.23
C LEU A 96 5.72 27.18 -0.76
N LEU A 97 4.69 27.65 -1.46
CA LEU A 97 4.59 29.04 -1.91
C LEU A 97 4.50 30.04 -0.75
N LEU A 98 3.78 29.69 0.32
CA LEU A 98 3.68 30.52 1.51
C LEU A 98 5.05 30.66 2.21
N VAL A 99 5.81 29.56 2.30
CA VAL A 99 7.15 29.52 2.88
C VAL A 99 8.13 30.37 2.08
N ASP A 100 8.08 30.25 0.75
CA ASP A 100 8.85 31.09 -0.18
C ASP A 100 8.50 32.57 0.00
N THR A 101 7.20 32.90 0.05
CA THR A 101 6.71 34.27 0.20
C THR A 101 7.13 34.92 1.53
N TYR A 102 7.11 34.17 2.64
CA TYR A 102 7.49 34.68 3.96
C TYR A 102 9.00 34.57 4.25
N GLY A 103 9.81 34.03 3.32
CA GLY A 103 11.25 33.83 3.52
C GLY A 103 11.59 32.91 4.68
N ARG A 104 10.69 31.98 5.03
CA ARG A 104 10.87 31.05 6.14
C ARG A 104 11.84 29.93 5.73
N PRO A 105 12.76 29.49 6.62
CA PRO A 105 13.56 28.31 6.37
C PRO A 105 12.67 27.09 6.17
N LEU A 106 12.89 26.32 5.09
CA LEU A 106 12.13 25.09 4.81
C LEU A 106 12.22 24.07 5.97
N LEU A 107 13.34 24.08 6.71
CA LEU A 107 13.54 23.24 7.90
C LEU A 107 12.56 23.56 9.04
N ASP A 108 12.13 24.82 9.18
CA ASP A 108 11.16 25.20 10.21
C ASP A 108 9.76 24.64 9.92
N VAL A 109 9.47 24.41 8.64
CA VAL A 109 8.18 23.90 8.14
C VAL A 109 8.10 22.39 8.31
N ILE A 110 9.20 21.69 8.02
CA ILE A 110 9.31 20.23 8.23
C ILE A 110 9.15 19.88 9.72
N GLY A 111 9.56 20.77 10.62
CA GLY A 111 9.42 20.59 12.07
C GLY A 111 8.01 20.83 12.62
N THR A 112 7.04 21.25 11.80
CA THR A 112 5.67 21.48 12.26
C THR A 112 4.92 20.16 12.48
N GLU A 113 3.98 20.15 13.44
CA GLU A 113 3.23 18.95 13.82
C GLU A 113 2.49 18.31 12.63
N GLY A 114 1.86 19.13 11.77
CA GLY A 114 1.13 18.64 10.60
C GLY A 114 2.02 17.99 9.53
N VAL A 115 3.19 18.59 9.23
CA VAL A 115 4.12 18.01 8.25
C VAL A 115 4.79 16.75 8.83
N ALA A 116 5.17 16.77 10.10
CA ALA A 116 5.75 15.61 10.76
C ALA A 116 4.77 14.42 10.83
N GLU A 117 3.50 14.67 11.14
CA GLU A 117 2.44 13.66 11.10
C GLU A 117 2.33 13.02 9.71
N GLU A 118 2.33 13.81 8.65
CA GLU A 118 2.15 13.31 7.29
C GLU A 118 3.38 12.54 6.77
N VAL A 119 4.58 12.97 7.16
CA VAL A 119 5.82 12.22 6.88
C VAL A 119 5.78 10.86 7.57
N VAL A 120 5.43 10.81 8.86
CA VAL A 120 5.32 9.53 9.59
C VAL A 120 4.24 8.64 8.98
N ARG A 121 3.06 9.19 8.64
CA ARG A 121 1.97 8.48 7.96
C ARG A 121 2.45 7.86 6.65
N THR A 122 3.13 8.64 5.82
CA THR A 122 3.67 8.20 4.52
C THR A 122 4.73 7.11 4.69
N LEU A 123 5.64 7.26 5.66
CA LEU A 123 6.67 6.27 5.95
C LEU A 123 6.08 4.93 6.42
N VAL A 124 5.15 4.97 7.38
CA VAL A 124 4.49 3.76 7.89
C VAL A 124 3.68 3.07 6.79
N GLY A 125 2.94 3.85 5.99
CA GLY A 125 2.20 3.32 4.83
C GLY A 125 3.11 2.67 3.80
N SER A 126 4.25 3.30 3.49
CA SER A 126 5.24 2.78 2.53
C SER A 126 5.89 1.49 3.02
N ILE A 127 6.21 1.39 4.31
CA ILE A 127 6.74 0.15 4.91
C ILE A 127 5.71 -0.98 4.80
N GLY A 128 4.44 -0.69 5.14
CA GLY A 128 3.35 -1.64 4.99
C GLY A 128 3.23 -2.16 3.56
N LEU A 129 3.33 -1.26 2.58
CA LEU A 129 3.30 -1.58 1.15
C LEU A 129 4.46 -2.49 0.73
N VAL A 130 5.68 -2.16 1.14
CA VAL A 130 6.88 -2.94 0.84
C VAL A 130 6.80 -4.35 1.42
N LEU A 131 6.20 -4.52 2.60
CA LEU A 131 6.01 -5.82 3.24
C LEU A 131 4.85 -6.62 2.64
N ALA A 132 3.82 -5.96 2.12
CA ALA A 132 2.65 -6.62 1.54
C ALA A 132 2.99 -7.43 0.29
N ILE A 133 3.93 -6.97 -0.54
CA ILE A 133 4.35 -7.67 -1.76
C ILE A 133 4.95 -9.05 -1.48
N PRO A 134 6.07 -9.18 -0.74
CA PRO A 134 6.67 -10.49 -0.51
C PRO A 134 5.71 -11.44 0.21
N LEU A 135 4.87 -10.93 1.11
CA LEU A 135 3.87 -11.74 1.79
C LEU A 135 2.82 -12.28 0.81
N THR A 136 2.23 -11.41 0.00
CA THR A 136 1.21 -11.81 -0.98
C THR A 136 1.80 -12.76 -2.01
N THR A 137 3.00 -12.46 -2.54
CA THR A 137 3.67 -13.31 -3.51
C THR A 137 3.95 -14.70 -2.94
N ALA A 138 4.40 -14.80 -1.68
CA ALA A 138 4.63 -16.09 -1.04
C ALA A 138 3.35 -16.91 -0.92
N VAL A 139 2.26 -16.28 -0.46
CA VAL A 139 0.95 -16.93 -0.32
C VAL A 139 0.41 -17.37 -1.68
N ALA A 140 0.41 -16.50 -2.68
CA ALA A 140 -0.07 -16.81 -4.03
C ALA A 140 0.72 -17.96 -4.66
N VAL A 141 2.05 -17.96 -4.54
CA VAL A 141 2.91 -19.05 -5.05
C VAL A 141 2.56 -20.38 -4.36
N ALA A 142 2.38 -20.38 -3.03
CA ALA A 142 2.01 -21.57 -2.29
C ALA A 142 0.64 -22.11 -2.74
N VAL A 143 -0.36 -21.22 -2.87
CA VAL A 143 -1.72 -21.57 -3.32
C VAL A 143 -1.68 -22.19 -4.72
N VAL A 144 -1.06 -21.52 -5.68
CA VAL A 144 -0.98 -21.98 -7.08
C VAL A 144 -0.27 -23.33 -7.19
N LYS A 145 0.83 -23.53 -6.45
CA LYS A 145 1.56 -24.80 -6.46
C LYS A 145 0.77 -25.94 -5.82
N SER A 146 0.01 -25.65 -4.77
CA SER A 146 -0.88 -26.64 -4.14
C SER A 146 -2.03 -27.04 -5.07
N ALA A 147 -2.64 -26.07 -5.77
CA ALA A 147 -3.71 -26.33 -6.73
C ALA A 147 -3.22 -27.21 -7.89
N ALA A 148 -2.07 -26.86 -8.50
CA ALA A 148 -1.49 -27.65 -9.59
C ALA A 148 -1.06 -29.06 -9.14
N ALA A 149 -0.65 -29.25 -7.88
CA ALA A 149 -0.35 -30.58 -7.35
C ALA A 149 -1.61 -31.43 -7.17
N ARG A 150 -2.71 -30.82 -6.76
CA ARG A 150 -4.02 -31.48 -6.59
C ARG A 150 -4.61 -31.91 -7.92
N GLU A 151 -4.54 -31.06 -8.94
CA GLU A 151 -5.01 -31.38 -10.30
C GLU A 151 -4.24 -32.56 -10.93
N ARG A 152 -2.91 -32.65 -10.71
CA ARG A 152 -2.12 -33.81 -11.13
C ARG A 152 -2.44 -35.11 -10.38
N ALA A 153 -3.04 -35.02 -9.20
CA ALA A 153 -3.36 -36.19 -8.37
C ALA A 153 -4.77 -36.74 -8.66
N GLU A 154 -5.64 -35.97 -9.31
CA GLU A 154 -6.97 -36.43 -9.72
C GLU A 154 -6.85 -37.37 -10.95
N PRO A 155 -7.31 -38.63 -10.87
CA PRO A 155 -7.28 -39.53 -12.02
C PRO A 155 -8.20 -39.01 -13.12
N SER A 156 -7.73 -39.00 -14.37
CA SER A 156 -8.58 -38.69 -15.53
C SER A 156 -9.84 -39.55 -15.50
N PRO A 157 -11.04 -38.97 -15.74
CA PRO A 157 -12.25 -39.77 -15.82
C PRO A 157 -12.05 -40.80 -16.94
N SER A 158 -12.26 -42.07 -16.62
CA SER A 158 -12.27 -43.14 -17.60
C SER A 158 -13.40 -42.86 -18.60
N THR A 159 -13.04 -42.33 -19.77
CA THR A 159 -13.90 -42.38 -20.95
C THR A 159 -13.96 -43.84 -21.39
N ASP A 160 -14.89 -44.59 -20.80
CA ASP A 160 -15.26 -45.93 -21.25
C ASP A 160 -16.30 -45.74 -22.37
N PRO A 161 -15.97 -46.05 -23.64
CA PRO A 161 -16.95 -46.02 -24.71
C PRO A 161 -17.78 -47.30 -24.63
N ALA A 162 -19.08 -47.14 -24.34
CA ALA A 162 -20.09 -48.19 -24.44
C ALA A 162 -20.43 -48.52 -25.90
#